data_AF-A0A8S0VZD8-F1
#
_entry.id   AF-A0A8S0VZD8-F1
#
_cell.length_a   1.000
_cell.length_b   1.000
_cell.length_c   1.000
_cell.angle_alpha   90.00
_cell.angle_beta   90.00
_cell.angle_gamma   90.00
#
_symmetry.space_group_name_H-M   'P 1'
#
loop_
_entity.id
_entity.type
_entity.pdbx_description
1 polymer ?
#
loop_
_entity_poly.entity_id
_entity_poly.type
_entity_poly.pdbx_seq_one_letter_code
_entity_poly.pdbx_strand_id
1 'polypeptide(L)'
;MSTIAINCLISGDDPDKIFTVEISSNKNVSILRGIIKGESQALSSIDSKAIRLFKVSLSDADLEQARDPRKIDAAQELSSPLAEISAIFKDLPKDKVHVIALAPTGTGNHQRPPSLSPELRKELEAAWTQEYQGSTHQTLLSNIQSDPRGSPYCNTGAIIQSSGYGKSRTVDELAKLVFTIPMNLRAEAETQQGAYPLPDTCIAKSILSMAKATSDDDVVTMFHMLFCTLFQRIVAELNSIDWASDIQAKDFATQWRKHLLEGGVRSELYSSVIRDVEPRFRMDLPSSAKSDAVTALQELIRRIPVAKGKAPLVVMYVDEAHELDVRAINSSRNLTLYDLFTTAVSEYPEGFFVLTVVAGDLIPPYTEMPFDCHPSLPVSSLGDLTLKDVQDFSFIARFGRPLFWSMLEAARQSSPKSPPHAKIRIFALQKLTNSAHISDLNSHAKLAILDTILNLEFYPFRAQTVSLMEDLISSHMRTAYSAPIHREYLHTGYPSEPVLAEAAMQALYLTESASKRDQDAAAEFFSSLDDHPRPSSISMVLRMKPFWRTNNESYDWFNDSWLRADENEVEEDAVIEEEEEDMVLEKVQEHVPTRSEDKKQNLAMVVD
;
A
#
# COMPACT_ATOMS: atom_id res chain seq x y z
N MET A 1 20.61 -37.31 31.84
CA MET A 1 19.95 -36.00 31.62
C MET A 1 18.49 -36.28 31.35
N SER A 2 17.56 -35.63 32.03
CA SER A 2 16.13 -35.83 31.76
C SER A 2 15.74 -35.11 30.46
N THR A 3 15.06 -35.81 29.57
CA THR A 3 14.45 -35.25 28.37
C THR A 3 12.98 -34.95 28.69
N ILE A 4 12.49 -33.82 28.24
CA ILE A 4 11.10 -33.37 28.41
C ILE A 4 10.44 -33.39 27.04
N ALA A 5 9.27 -34.03 26.96
CA ALA A 5 8.43 -34.07 25.77
C ALA A 5 7.39 -32.93 25.85
N ILE A 6 7.42 -32.03 24.89
CA ILE A 6 6.57 -30.84 24.84
C ILE A 6 5.67 -30.95 23.61
N ASN A 7 4.36 -31.07 23.82
CA ASN A 7 3.36 -31.02 22.75
C ASN A 7 3.18 -29.57 22.29
N CYS A 8 3.44 -29.35 21.01
CA CYS A 8 3.45 -28.05 20.37
C CYS A 8 2.37 -28.01 19.29
N LEU A 9 1.75 -26.83 19.13
CA LEU A 9 0.85 -26.52 18.03
C LEU A 9 1.21 -25.14 17.48
N ILE A 10 1.03 -24.92 16.18
CA ILE A 10 1.22 -23.60 15.58
C ILE A 10 -0.12 -22.87 15.60
N SER A 11 -0.11 -21.60 15.95
CA SER A 11 -1.30 -20.76 15.94
C SER A 11 -1.93 -20.75 14.55
N GLY A 12 -3.20 -21.16 14.46
CA GLY A 12 -3.94 -21.26 13.21
C GLY A 12 -3.86 -22.62 12.51
N ASP A 13 -3.05 -23.56 13.00
CA ASP A 13 -3.06 -24.95 12.53
C ASP A 13 -4.20 -25.77 13.16
N ASP A 14 -4.64 -26.78 12.42
CA ASP A 14 -5.65 -27.74 12.85
C ASP A 14 -5.15 -28.67 13.98
N PRO A 15 -6.04 -29.17 14.86
CA PRO A 15 -5.71 -30.08 15.96
C PRO A 15 -4.91 -31.34 15.57
N ASP A 16 -5.07 -31.84 14.35
CA ASP A 16 -4.38 -33.02 13.84
C ASP A 16 -2.88 -32.77 13.54
N LYS A 17 -2.44 -31.51 13.55
CA LYS A 17 -1.05 -31.10 13.33
C LYS A 17 -0.27 -30.87 14.62
N ILE A 18 -0.78 -31.29 15.78
CA ILE A 18 -0.01 -31.28 17.03
C ILE A 18 1.22 -32.18 16.87
N PHE A 19 2.39 -31.66 17.24
CA PHE A 19 3.64 -32.41 17.19
C PHE A 19 4.38 -32.31 18.52
N THR A 20 5.19 -33.32 18.84
CA THR A 20 5.92 -33.39 20.11
C THR A 20 7.40 -33.09 19.90
N VAL A 21 7.92 -32.13 20.65
CA VAL A 21 9.35 -31.80 20.68
C VAL A 21 10.00 -32.44 21.90
N GLU A 22 11.04 -33.25 21.67
CA GLU A 22 11.90 -33.77 22.73
C GLU A 22 13.11 -32.84 22.95
N ILE A 23 13.23 -32.27 24.15
CA ILE A 23 14.32 -31.36 24.49
C ILE A 23 14.90 -31.70 25.86
N SER A 24 16.23 -31.61 26.01
CA SER A 24 16.88 -31.84 27.30
C SER A 24 16.54 -30.74 28.29
N SER A 25 16.27 -31.11 29.54
CA SER A 25 15.76 -30.22 30.58
C SER A 25 16.66 -29.02 30.89
N ASN A 26 17.96 -29.13 30.63
CA ASN A 26 18.97 -28.07 30.86
C ASN A 26 19.12 -27.08 29.70
N LYS A 27 18.37 -27.25 28.61
CA LYS A 27 18.34 -26.32 27.49
C LYS A 27 17.45 -25.13 27.82
N ASN A 28 17.49 -24.11 26.98
CA ASN A 28 16.73 -22.88 27.16
C ASN A 28 15.68 -22.66 26.06
N VAL A 29 14.81 -21.66 26.26
CA VAL A 29 13.72 -21.32 25.33
C VAL A 29 14.23 -21.00 23.92
N SER A 30 15.41 -20.40 23.77
CA SER A 30 16.00 -20.12 22.45
C SER A 30 16.21 -21.40 21.62
N ILE A 31 16.69 -22.46 22.28
CA ILE A 31 16.91 -23.77 21.64
C ILE A 31 15.58 -24.44 21.32
N LEU A 32 14.59 -24.39 22.23
CA LEU A 32 13.24 -24.90 21.97
C LEU A 32 12.62 -24.24 20.72
N ARG A 33 12.80 -22.92 20.59
CA ARG A 33 12.31 -22.15 19.45
C ARG A 33 12.95 -22.57 18.11
N GLY A 34 14.25 -22.87 18.14
CA GLY A 34 14.96 -23.41 16.98
C GLY A 34 14.43 -24.80 16.55
N ILE A 35 14.11 -25.67 17.51
CA ILE A 35 13.57 -27.00 17.21
C ILE A 35 12.15 -26.90 16.65
N ILE A 36 11.26 -26.14 17.29
CA ILE A 36 9.89 -25.89 16.80
C ILE A 36 9.89 -25.35 15.37
N LYS A 37 10.82 -24.44 15.05
CA LYS A 37 10.98 -23.92 13.69
C LYS A 37 11.35 -25.02 12.69
N GLY A 38 12.22 -25.96 13.08
CA GLY A 38 12.67 -27.05 12.21
C GLY A 38 11.61 -28.11 11.93
N GLU A 39 10.68 -28.32 12.87
CA GLU A 39 9.61 -29.32 12.77
C GLU A 39 8.43 -28.87 11.88
N SER A 40 8.33 -27.58 11.52
CA SER A 40 7.22 -27.07 10.70
C SER A 40 7.68 -26.29 9.47
N GLN A 41 7.14 -26.67 8.32
CA GLN A 41 7.33 -25.95 7.06
C GLN A 41 6.78 -24.52 7.13
N ALA A 42 5.71 -24.28 7.90
CA ALA A 42 5.09 -22.96 8.05
C ALA A 42 6.01 -21.93 8.73
N LEU A 43 7.01 -22.38 9.49
CA LEU A 43 7.95 -21.53 10.21
C LEU A 43 9.33 -21.44 9.52
N SER A 44 9.53 -22.17 8.42
CA SER A 44 10.84 -22.33 7.76
C SER A 44 11.47 -21.01 7.30
N SER A 45 10.65 -20.06 6.85
CA SER A 45 11.04 -18.74 6.33
C SER A 45 11.12 -17.63 7.39
N ILE A 46 10.66 -17.88 8.63
CA ILE A 46 10.55 -16.87 9.70
C ILE A 46 11.83 -16.86 10.55
N ASP A 47 12.38 -15.69 10.89
CA ASP A 47 13.48 -15.60 11.88
C ASP A 47 13.03 -16.26 13.19
N SER A 48 13.83 -17.19 13.72
CA SER A 48 13.51 -17.82 15.00
C SER A 48 13.30 -16.77 16.09
N LYS A 49 13.98 -15.62 16.07
CA LYS A 49 13.74 -14.54 17.05
C LYS A 49 12.32 -13.95 16.99
N ALA A 50 11.69 -13.94 15.82
CA ALA A 50 10.35 -13.39 15.60
C ALA A 50 9.22 -14.34 16.00
N ILE A 51 9.51 -15.64 16.18
CA ILE A 51 8.53 -16.63 16.64
C ILE A 51 8.26 -16.42 18.13
N ARG A 52 7.01 -16.15 18.49
CA ARG A 52 6.58 -16.00 19.88
C ARG A 52 6.05 -17.34 20.39
N LEU A 53 6.50 -17.75 21.57
CA LEU A 53 6.10 -19.01 22.19
C LEU A 53 5.25 -18.72 23.43
N PHE A 54 4.09 -19.36 23.52
CA PHE A 54 3.19 -19.24 24.66
C PHE A 54 3.05 -20.60 25.33
N LYS A 55 3.35 -20.66 26.63
CA LYS A 55 3.06 -21.82 27.46
C LYS A 55 1.57 -21.86 27.77
N VAL A 56 0.94 -23.00 27.50
CA VAL A 56 -0.49 -23.24 27.72
C VAL A 56 -0.73 -24.62 28.33
N SER A 57 -1.99 -24.92 28.65
CA SER A 57 -2.42 -26.25 29.12
C SER A 57 -3.80 -26.57 28.54
N LEU A 58 -3.88 -26.68 27.22
CA LEU A 58 -5.14 -26.91 26.49
C LEU A 58 -5.40 -28.41 26.33
N SER A 59 -6.64 -28.81 26.56
CA SER A 59 -7.16 -30.13 26.18
C SER A 59 -7.71 -30.10 24.76
N ASP A 60 -8.01 -31.27 24.18
CA ASP A 60 -8.63 -31.37 22.83
C ASP A 60 -9.92 -30.53 22.71
N ALA A 61 -10.70 -30.41 23.79
CA ALA A 61 -11.93 -29.62 23.81
C ALA A 61 -11.71 -28.10 23.74
N ASP A 62 -10.50 -27.64 24.04
CA ASP A 62 -10.15 -26.21 24.16
C ASP A 62 -9.21 -25.72 23.04
N LEU A 63 -8.89 -26.58 22.07
CA LEU A 63 -7.90 -26.28 21.01
C LEU A 63 -8.31 -25.12 20.10
N GLU A 64 -9.60 -24.78 20.00
CA GLU A 64 -10.04 -23.57 19.29
C GLU A 64 -9.42 -22.28 19.85
N GLN A 65 -9.08 -22.27 21.15
CA GLN A 65 -8.40 -21.13 21.77
C GLN A 65 -6.95 -20.97 21.27
N ALA A 66 -6.35 -22.02 20.71
CA ALA A 66 -4.97 -22.02 20.23
C ALA A 66 -4.74 -21.11 19.01
N ARG A 67 -5.81 -20.67 18.35
CA ARG A 67 -5.77 -19.71 17.25
C ARG A 67 -5.15 -18.38 17.65
N ASP A 68 -5.42 -17.89 18.86
CA ASP A 68 -4.76 -16.69 19.38
C ASP A 68 -4.37 -16.91 20.85
N PRO A 69 -3.12 -17.33 21.11
CA PRO A 69 -2.68 -17.61 22.47
C PRO A 69 -2.66 -16.38 23.38
N ARG A 70 -2.77 -15.15 22.83
CA ARG A 70 -2.83 -13.91 23.62
C ARG A 70 -4.18 -13.72 24.33
N LYS A 71 -5.23 -14.44 23.89
CA LYS A 71 -6.58 -14.36 24.45
C LYS A 71 -6.89 -15.44 25.49
N ILE A 72 -5.91 -16.29 25.78
CA ILE A 72 -6.03 -17.35 26.78
C ILE A 72 -5.57 -16.78 28.11
N ASP A 73 -6.48 -16.64 29.08
CA ASP A 73 -6.17 -16.03 30.38
C ASP A 73 -5.04 -16.75 31.15
N ALA A 74 -4.87 -18.04 30.91
CA ALA A 74 -3.83 -18.87 31.53
C ALA A 74 -2.54 -19.00 30.69
N ALA A 75 -2.46 -18.38 29.51
CA ALA A 75 -1.27 -18.45 28.67
C ALA A 75 -0.16 -17.54 29.19
N GLN A 76 1.05 -18.09 29.26
CA GLN A 76 2.24 -17.36 29.65
C GLN A 76 3.20 -17.24 28.46
N GLU A 77 3.51 -16.02 28.03
CA GLU A 77 4.52 -15.82 26.99
C GLU A 77 5.93 -16.14 27.51
N LEU A 78 6.67 -16.97 26.77
CA LEU A 78 8.05 -17.36 27.06
C LEU A 78 9.02 -16.33 26.48
N SER A 79 8.99 -15.12 27.05
CA SER A 79 9.73 -13.96 26.55
C SER A 79 11.24 -14.03 26.80
N SER A 80 11.69 -14.73 27.85
CA SER A 80 13.12 -14.86 28.19
C SER A 80 13.80 -16.00 27.42
N PRO A 81 14.72 -15.72 26.48
CA PRO A 81 15.37 -16.77 25.67
C PRO A 81 16.31 -17.68 26.48
N LEU A 82 16.79 -17.18 27.62
CA LEU A 82 17.74 -17.87 28.51
C LEU A 82 17.05 -18.68 29.60
N ALA A 83 15.72 -18.57 29.74
CA ALA A 83 14.99 -19.34 30.74
C ALA A 83 15.12 -20.84 30.45
N GLU A 84 15.46 -21.60 31.49
CA GLU A 84 15.71 -23.04 31.40
C GLU A 84 14.39 -23.81 31.28
N ILE A 85 14.34 -24.82 30.42
CA ILE A 85 13.13 -25.62 30.17
C ILE A 85 12.65 -26.30 31.47
N SER A 86 13.57 -26.80 32.29
CA SER A 86 13.27 -27.41 33.60
C SER A 86 12.57 -26.46 34.59
N ALA A 87 12.86 -25.16 34.51
CA ALA A 87 12.24 -24.14 35.36
C ALA A 87 10.81 -23.81 34.89
N ILE A 88 10.56 -23.90 33.58
CA ILE A 88 9.30 -23.53 32.94
C ILE A 88 8.30 -24.70 32.96
N PHE A 89 8.75 -25.92 32.66
CA PHE A 89 7.91 -27.10 32.45
C PHE A 89 8.18 -28.17 33.51
N LYS A 90 7.53 -28.05 34.67
CA LYS A 90 7.70 -28.96 35.82
C LYS A 90 6.70 -30.13 35.85
N ASP A 91 5.51 -29.93 35.27
CA ASP A 91 4.44 -30.92 35.20
C ASP A 91 3.71 -30.73 33.86
N LEU A 92 3.77 -31.76 33.00
CA LEU A 92 3.26 -31.73 31.64
C LEU A 92 2.34 -32.94 31.41
N PRO A 93 1.02 -32.76 31.53
CA PRO A 93 0.05 -33.80 31.22
C PRO A 93 0.18 -34.25 29.76
N LYS A 94 0.33 -35.55 29.51
CA LYS A 94 0.60 -36.07 28.15
C LYS A 94 -0.53 -35.80 27.15
N ASP A 95 -1.74 -35.57 27.65
CA ASP A 95 -2.99 -35.36 26.92
C ASP A 95 -3.28 -33.88 26.63
N LYS A 96 -2.29 -32.99 26.79
CA LYS A 96 -2.46 -31.55 26.58
C LYS A 96 -1.45 -30.95 25.64
N VAL A 97 -1.85 -29.84 25.00
CA VAL A 97 -0.92 -28.95 24.31
C VAL A 97 -0.24 -28.04 25.33
N HIS A 98 1.08 -27.96 25.25
CA HIS A 98 1.94 -27.29 26.21
C HIS A 98 2.48 -25.96 25.69
N VAL A 99 2.69 -25.86 24.38
CA VAL A 99 3.22 -24.67 23.72
C VAL A 99 2.45 -24.36 22.46
N ILE A 100 2.06 -23.10 22.30
CA ILE A 100 1.59 -22.57 21.02
C ILE A 100 2.68 -21.68 20.44
N ALA A 101 3.10 -21.98 19.21
CA ALA A 101 4.00 -21.15 18.44
C ALA A 101 3.21 -20.18 17.58
N LEU A 102 3.35 -18.89 17.85
CA LEU A 102 2.74 -17.82 17.06
C LEU A 102 3.78 -17.31 16.09
N ALA A 103 3.57 -17.60 14.79
CA ALA A 103 4.27 -16.92 13.73
C ALA A 103 3.95 -15.42 13.78
N PRO A 104 4.87 -14.52 13.39
CA PRO A 104 4.47 -13.17 13.05
C PRO A 104 3.39 -13.27 11.96
N THR A 105 2.16 -12.94 12.31
CA THR A 105 1.08 -12.82 11.33
C THR A 105 1.53 -11.83 10.26
N GLY A 106 1.14 -12.04 9.00
CA GLY A 106 1.41 -11.13 7.88
C GLY A 106 0.89 -9.70 8.09
N THR A 107 0.30 -9.38 9.25
CA THR A 107 0.40 -8.05 9.82
C THR A 107 1.84 -7.83 10.24
N GLY A 108 2.67 -7.30 9.35
CA GLY A 108 4.01 -6.90 9.72
C GLY A 108 4.00 -6.07 11.01
N ASN A 109 5.18 -5.78 11.52
CA ASN A 109 5.38 -4.48 12.14
C ASN A 109 5.08 -3.39 11.09
N HIS A 110 3.82 -3.25 10.62
CA HIS A 110 3.31 -1.97 10.25
C HIS A 110 3.43 -1.18 11.55
N GLN A 111 4.53 -0.44 11.68
CA GLN A 111 4.52 0.72 12.54
C GLN A 111 3.19 1.39 12.26
N ARG A 112 2.35 1.47 13.29
CA ARG A 112 1.04 2.09 13.14
C ARG A 112 1.32 3.46 12.51
N PRO A 113 0.79 3.75 11.30
CA PRO A 113 1.14 4.96 10.60
C PRO A 113 0.98 6.17 11.54
N PRO A 114 1.89 7.15 11.45
CA PRO A 114 1.85 8.29 12.36
C PRO A 114 0.47 8.96 12.34
N SER A 115 -0.06 9.26 13.53
CA SER A 115 -1.32 10.00 13.63
C SER A 115 -1.13 11.40 13.04
N LEU A 116 -2.01 11.80 12.13
CA LEU A 116 -1.97 13.17 11.61
C LEU A 116 -2.41 14.19 12.66
N SER A 117 -1.78 15.37 12.60
CA SER A 117 -2.25 16.52 13.37
C SER A 117 -3.68 16.91 12.93
N PRO A 118 -4.50 17.50 13.83
CA PRO A 118 -5.85 17.95 13.49
C PRO A 118 -5.89 18.90 12.29
N GLU A 119 -4.89 19.78 12.16
CA GLU A 119 -4.78 20.74 11.06
C GLU A 119 -4.55 20.02 9.73
N LEU A 120 -3.61 19.07 9.68
CA LEU A 120 -3.34 18.27 8.48
C LEU A 120 -4.54 17.41 8.06
N ARG A 121 -5.32 16.90 9.03
CA ARG A 121 -6.57 16.18 8.72
C ARG A 121 -7.60 17.09 8.04
N LYS A 122 -7.75 18.32 8.53
CA LYS A 122 -8.66 19.30 7.93
C LYS A 122 -8.21 19.70 6.52
N GLU A 123 -6.90 19.86 6.31
CA GLU A 123 -6.31 20.14 5.00
C GLU A 123 -6.53 18.95 4.04
N LEU A 124 -6.38 17.70 4.50
CA LEU A 124 -6.67 16.49 3.72
C LEU A 124 -8.15 16.36 3.35
N GLU A 125 -9.06 16.66 4.27
CA GLU A 125 -10.50 16.69 4.01
C GLU A 125 -10.86 17.77 2.98
N ALA A 126 -10.26 18.96 3.10
CA ALA A 126 -10.43 20.04 2.12
C ALA A 126 -9.75 19.73 0.77
N ALA A 127 -8.71 18.90 0.74
CA ALA A 127 -8.09 18.43 -0.49
C ALA A 127 -9.03 17.51 -1.28
N TRP A 128 -9.81 16.67 -0.60
CA TRP A 128 -10.81 15.81 -1.23
C TRP A 128 -11.89 16.60 -1.97
N THR A 129 -12.30 17.73 -1.42
CA THR A 129 -13.36 18.58 -1.98
C THR A 129 -12.89 19.51 -3.10
N GLN A 130 -11.59 19.54 -3.41
CA GLN A 130 -11.08 20.27 -4.57
C GLN A 130 -11.70 19.73 -5.86
N GLU A 131 -11.81 20.59 -6.87
CA GLU A 131 -12.32 20.21 -8.18
C GLU A 131 -11.45 19.09 -8.77
N TYR A 132 -12.10 18.03 -9.25
CA TYR A 132 -11.44 16.94 -9.95
C TYR A 132 -11.03 17.40 -11.35
N GLN A 133 -9.81 17.07 -11.77
CA GLN A 133 -9.27 17.48 -13.06
C GLN A 133 -8.94 16.26 -13.93
N GLY A 134 -9.20 16.40 -15.24
CA GLY A 134 -9.00 15.34 -16.23
C GLY A 134 -10.27 14.55 -16.55
N SER A 135 -10.13 13.57 -17.45
CA SER A 135 -11.24 12.79 -18.03
C SER A 135 -11.18 11.30 -17.69
N THR A 136 -10.34 10.90 -16.73
CA THR A 136 -10.13 9.49 -16.39
C THR A 136 -11.42 8.79 -15.94
N HIS A 137 -12.26 9.45 -15.15
CA HIS A 137 -13.58 8.94 -14.77
C HIS A 137 -14.50 8.65 -15.98
N GLN A 138 -14.40 9.44 -17.06
CA GLN A 138 -15.14 9.22 -18.31
C GLN A 138 -14.58 8.03 -19.09
N THR A 139 -13.24 7.95 -19.17
CA THR A 139 -12.54 6.84 -19.83
C THR A 139 -12.82 5.51 -19.12
N LEU A 140 -12.76 5.51 -17.79
CA LEU A 140 -13.11 4.36 -16.95
C LEU A 140 -14.55 3.90 -17.22
N LEU A 141 -15.53 4.81 -17.21
CA LEU A 141 -16.91 4.46 -17.52
C LEU A 141 -17.07 3.94 -18.94
N SER A 142 -16.38 4.54 -19.92
CA SER A 142 -16.40 4.08 -21.31
C SER A 142 -15.84 2.67 -21.45
N ASN A 143 -14.75 2.35 -20.73
CA ASN A 143 -14.15 1.02 -20.71
C ASN A 143 -15.09 -0.01 -20.09
N ILE A 144 -15.73 0.32 -18.96
CA ILE A 144 -16.74 -0.56 -18.31
C ILE A 144 -17.91 -0.84 -19.28
N GLN A 145 -18.41 0.18 -19.96
CA GLN A 145 -19.54 0.05 -20.88
C GLN A 145 -19.20 -0.66 -22.19
N SER A 146 -17.93 -0.65 -22.58
CA SER A 146 -17.44 -1.24 -23.83
C SER A 146 -16.68 -2.55 -23.61
N ASP A 147 -16.71 -3.08 -22.38
CA ASP A 147 -15.98 -4.27 -22.01
C ASP A 147 -16.51 -5.48 -22.80
N PRO A 148 -15.70 -6.10 -23.67
CA PRO A 148 -16.16 -7.19 -24.51
C PRO A 148 -16.26 -8.52 -23.75
N ARG A 149 -15.86 -8.58 -22.48
CA ARG A 149 -15.83 -9.82 -21.70
C ARG A 149 -17.27 -10.32 -21.46
N GLY A 150 -17.53 -11.55 -21.89
CA GLY A 150 -18.71 -12.35 -21.50
C GLY A 150 -18.38 -13.47 -20.50
N SER A 151 -17.17 -13.44 -19.90
CA SER A 151 -16.71 -14.45 -18.94
C SER A 151 -17.38 -14.28 -17.57
N PRO A 152 -17.30 -15.29 -16.68
CA PRO A 152 -17.52 -15.07 -15.25
C PRO A 152 -16.72 -13.85 -14.77
N TYR A 153 -17.30 -13.07 -13.86
CA TYR A 153 -16.72 -11.82 -13.32
C TYR A 153 -16.55 -10.68 -14.36
N CYS A 154 -17.19 -10.74 -15.53
CA CYS A 154 -17.21 -9.63 -16.49
C CYS A 154 -17.77 -8.33 -15.89
N ASN A 155 -18.60 -8.45 -14.86
CA ASN A 155 -19.21 -7.35 -14.13
C ASN A 155 -18.38 -6.85 -12.93
N THR A 156 -17.10 -7.20 -12.85
CA THR A 156 -16.18 -6.66 -11.84
C THR A 156 -14.92 -6.07 -12.46
N GLY A 157 -14.29 -5.16 -11.72
CA GLY A 157 -13.02 -4.54 -12.09
C GLY A 157 -12.28 -4.03 -10.86
N ALA A 158 -10.95 -3.96 -10.94
CA ALA A 158 -10.09 -3.59 -9.84
C ALA A 158 -9.24 -2.37 -10.20
N ILE A 159 -9.15 -1.37 -9.34
CA ILE A 159 -8.22 -0.24 -9.45
C ILE A 159 -7.12 -0.44 -8.40
N ILE A 160 -5.90 -0.76 -8.86
CA ILE A 160 -4.76 -1.03 -7.98
C ILE A 160 -3.69 0.02 -8.22
N GLN A 161 -3.47 0.86 -7.23
CA GLN A 161 -2.40 1.85 -7.23
C GLN A 161 -2.10 2.29 -5.79
N SER A 162 -0.93 2.84 -5.55
CA SER A 162 -0.52 3.35 -4.25
C SER A 162 -1.35 4.54 -3.74
N SER A 163 -1.18 4.90 -2.48
CA SER A 163 -1.92 5.99 -1.82
C SER A 163 -1.65 7.35 -2.49
N GLY A 164 -2.65 8.23 -2.50
CA GLY A 164 -2.50 9.60 -3.00
C GLY A 164 -2.61 9.79 -4.52
N TYR A 165 -2.80 8.72 -5.29
CA TYR A 165 -3.00 8.81 -6.74
C TYR A 165 -4.37 9.32 -7.17
N GLY A 166 -5.36 9.42 -6.28
CA GLY A 166 -6.71 9.88 -6.67
C GLY A 166 -7.66 8.78 -7.16
N LYS A 167 -7.36 7.50 -6.88
CA LYS A 167 -8.24 6.35 -7.21
C LYS A 167 -9.68 6.57 -6.74
N SER A 168 -9.84 6.83 -5.44
CA SER A 168 -11.15 7.01 -4.80
C SER A 168 -11.86 8.27 -5.32
N ARG A 169 -11.11 9.35 -5.62
CA ARG A 169 -11.66 10.57 -6.26
C ARG A 169 -12.13 10.30 -7.69
N THR A 170 -11.46 9.42 -8.44
CA THR A 170 -11.88 9.05 -9.79
C THR A 170 -13.21 8.32 -9.80
N VAL A 171 -13.41 7.36 -8.89
CA VAL A 171 -14.69 6.63 -8.80
C VAL A 171 -15.81 7.48 -8.20
N ASP A 172 -15.48 8.39 -7.28
CA ASP A 172 -16.44 9.39 -6.77
C ASP A 172 -16.83 10.42 -7.85
N GLU A 173 -15.92 10.81 -8.73
CA GLU A 173 -16.23 11.66 -9.89
C GLU A 173 -17.08 10.91 -10.93
N LEU A 174 -16.80 9.62 -11.16
CA LEU A 174 -17.61 8.73 -12.01
C LEU A 174 -19.06 8.65 -11.52
N ALA A 175 -19.31 8.78 -10.22
CA ALA A 175 -20.66 8.80 -9.65
C ALA A 175 -21.51 10.01 -10.08
N LYS A 176 -20.93 11.04 -10.70
CA LYS A 176 -21.69 12.12 -11.37
C LYS A 176 -22.22 11.72 -12.75
N LEU A 177 -21.70 10.63 -13.33
CA LEU A 177 -22.03 10.20 -14.69
C LEU A 177 -23.01 9.02 -14.75
N VAL A 178 -22.97 8.13 -13.74
CA VAL A 178 -23.76 6.91 -13.67
C VAL A 178 -24.23 6.66 -12.24
N PHE A 179 -25.40 6.06 -12.09
CA PHE A 179 -25.95 5.74 -10.77
C PHE A 179 -24.98 4.85 -10.00
N THR A 180 -24.56 5.30 -8.81
CA THR A 180 -23.45 4.69 -8.08
C THR A 180 -23.80 4.45 -6.61
N ILE A 181 -23.39 3.29 -6.09
CA ILE A 181 -23.49 2.88 -4.69
C ILE A 181 -22.07 2.90 -4.09
N PRO A 182 -21.71 3.91 -3.28
CA PRO A 182 -20.36 4.07 -2.76
C PRO A 182 -20.18 3.36 -1.42
N MET A 183 -19.21 2.46 -1.28
CA MET A 183 -18.88 1.80 -0.01
C MET A 183 -17.39 1.97 0.32
N ASN A 184 -17.04 2.29 1.55
CA ASN A 184 -15.66 2.33 2.03
C ASN A 184 -15.50 1.41 3.25
N LEU A 185 -14.67 0.38 3.12
CA LEU A 185 -14.53 -0.69 4.12
C LEU A 185 -13.39 -0.46 5.13
N ARG A 186 -12.68 0.65 5.03
CA ARG A 186 -11.48 0.92 5.83
C ARG A 186 -11.70 0.67 7.32
N ALA A 187 -10.70 0.09 7.99
CA ALA A 187 -10.71 -0.02 9.42
C ALA A 187 -10.80 1.36 10.12
N GLU A 188 -11.70 1.46 11.10
CA GLU A 188 -11.95 2.69 11.87
C GLU A 188 -10.67 3.26 12.51
N ALA A 189 -9.75 2.37 12.92
CA ALA A 189 -8.47 2.72 13.54
C ALA A 189 -7.51 3.49 12.61
N GLU A 190 -7.67 3.37 11.29
CA GLU A 190 -6.86 4.03 10.27
C GLU A 190 -7.33 5.44 9.94
N THR A 191 -8.56 5.80 10.32
CA THR A 191 -9.09 7.17 10.15
C THR A 191 -8.20 8.21 10.83
N GLN A 192 -7.52 7.82 11.92
CA GLN A 192 -6.59 8.70 12.64
C GLN A 192 -5.25 8.94 11.90
N GLN A 193 -4.99 8.20 10.82
CA GLN A 193 -3.71 8.14 10.09
C GLN A 193 -3.72 8.96 8.80
N GLY A 194 -4.74 9.81 8.61
CA GLY A 194 -4.83 10.65 7.43
C GLY A 194 -5.26 9.89 6.19
N ALA A 195 -6.34 9.14 6.33
CA ALA A 195 -7.00 8.46 5.24
C ALA A 195 -8.41 9.05 5.07
N TYR A 196 -8.74 9.43 3.85
CA TYR A 196 -10.02 10.01 3.44
C TYR A 196 -10.40 9.40 2.09
N PRO A 197 -11.69 9.08 1.79
CA PRO A 197 -12.92 9.37 2.55
C PRO A 197 -13.09 8.52 3.81
N LEU A 198 -14.00 8.92 4.70
CA LEU A 198 -14.26 8.23 5.96
C LEU A 198 -14.90 6.83 5.73
N PRO A 199 -14.68 5.87 6.65
CA PRO A 199 -15.22 4.51 6.52
C PRO A 199 -16.73 4.42 6.77
N ASP A 200 -17.39 3.48 6.09
CA ASP A 200 -18.77 3.06 6.37
C ASP A 200 -18.76 1.97 7.47
N THR A 201 -18.48 2.37 8.70
CA THR A 201 -18.13 1.47 9.81
C THR A 201 -19.15 0.36 10.08
N CYS A 202 -20.46 0.62 9.99
CA CYS A 202 -21.49 -0.38 10.32
C CYS A 202 -21.53 -1.52 9.29
N ILE A 203 -21.50 -1.20 8.00
CA ILE A 203 -21.52 -2.21 6.94
C ILE A 203 -20.18 -2.94 6.85
N ALA A 204 -19.06 -2.25 7.05
CA ALA A 204 -17.73 -2.87 7.11
C ALA A 204 -17.65 -3.93 8.22
N LYS A 205 -18.05 -3.58 9.46
CA LYS A 205 -18.10 -4.53 10.59
C LYS A 205 -19.01 -5.72 10.32
N SER A 206 -20.17 -5.50 9.69
CA SER A 206 -21.12 -6.57 9.37
C SER A 206 -20.56 -7.52 8.31
N ILE A 207 -19.99 -7.00 7.21
CA ILE A 207 -19.36 -7.81 6.15
C ILE A 207 -18.20 -8.64 6.72
N LEU A 208 -17.29 -8.02 7.49
CA LEU A 208 -16.18 -8.74 8.11
C LEU A 208 -16.64 -9.84 9.08
N SER A 209 -17.81 -9.67 9.71
CA SER A 209 -18.38 -10.70 10.59
C SER A 209 -18.83 -11.95 9.85
N MET A 210 -19.14 -11.85 8.54
CA MET A 210 -19.53 -12.99 7.70
C MET A 210 -18.43 -14.03 7.57
N ALA A 211 -17.15 -13.66 7.77
CA ALA A 211 -16.04 -14.62 7.77
C ALA A 211 -16.20 -15.73 8.81
N LYS A 212 -17.08 -15.54 9.81
CA LYS A 212 -17.38 -16.51 10.88
C LYS A 212 -18.51 -17.48 10.52
N ALA A 213 -19.08 -17.40 9.31
CA ALA A 213 -20.16 -18.29 8.88
C ALA A 213 -19.71 -19.77 8.85
N THR A 214 -20.69 -20.67 8.79
CA THR A 214 -20.49 -22.12 8.88
C THR A 214 -19.93 -22.74 7.60
N SER A 215 -20.12 -22.12 6.44
CA SER A 215 -19.61 -22.59 5.15
C SER A 215 -19.42 -21.44 4.14
N ASP A 216 -18.73 -21.73 3.04
CA ASP A 216 -18.56 -20.80 1.91
C ASP A 216 -19.91 -20.39 1.29
N ASP A 217 -20.84 -21.35 1.13
CA ASP A 217 -22.17 -21.12 0.56
C ASP A 217 -23.05 -20.23 1.47
N ASP A 218 -22.87 -20.33 2.80
CA ASP A 218 -23.55 -19.46 3.75
C ASP A 218 -23.08 -18.01 3.60
N VAL A 219 -21.78 -17.78 3.43
CA VAL A 219 -21.24 -16.43 3.20
C VAL A 219 -21.79 -15.83 1.91
N VAL A 220 -21.81 -16.60 0.83
CA VAL A 220 -22.39 -16.18 -0.46
C VAL A 220 -23.88 -15.84 -0.28
N THR A 221 -24.62 -16.67 0.44
CA THR A 221 -26.04 -16.43 0.78
C THR A 221 -26.22 -15.16 1.61
N MET A 222 -25.36 -14.90 2.59
CA MET A 222 -25.35 -13.67 3.38
C MET A 222 -25.09 -12.43 2.51
N PHE A 223 -24.20 -12.51 1.52
CA PHE A 223 -24.00 -11.44 0.54
C PHE A 223 -25.25 -11.21 -0.32
N HIS A 224 -25.93 -12.26 -0.79
CA HIS A 224 -27.21 -12.08 -1.51
C HIS A 224 -28.27 -11.40 -0.64
N MET A 225 -28.39 -11.79 0.62
CA MET A 225 -29.29 -11.14 1.57
C MET A 225 -28.93 -9.67 1.78
N LEU A 226 -27.65 -9.36 1.94
CA LEU A 226 -27.16 -7.98 2.06
C LEU A 226 -27.51 -7.15 0.82
N PHE A 227 -27.24 -7.67 -0.39
CA PHE A 227 -27.58 -6.98 -1.64
C PHE A 227 -29.08 -6.79 -1.80
N CYS A 228 -29.89 -7.80 -1.50
CA CYS A 228 -31.35 -7.70 -1.53
C CYS A 228 -31.85 -6.56 -0.65
N THR A 229 -31.43 -6.53 0.62
CA THR A 229 -31.83 -5.48 1.57
C THR A 229 -31.28 -4.11 1.15
N LEU A 230 -30.04 -4.05 0.66
CA LEU A 230 -29.43 -2.80 0.16
C LEU A 230 -30.23 -2.22 -1.00
N PHE A 231 -30.55 -3.01 -2.02
CA PHE A 231 -31.31 -2.54 -3.18
C PHE A 231 -32.73 -2.11 -2.79
N GLN A 232 -33.40 -2.85 -1.91
CA GLN A 232 -34.73 -2.47 -1.40
C GLN A 232 -34.70 -1.14 -0.64
N ARG A 233 -33.69 -0.94 0.23
CA ARG A 233 -33.52 0.31 0.99
C ARG A 233 -33.18 1.49 0.07
N ILE A 234 -32.36 1.28 -0.95
CA ILE A 234 -32.09 2.30 -1.98
C ILE A 234 -33.38 2.65 -2.73
N VAL A 235 -34.20 1.67 -3.15
CA VAL A 235 -35.47 1.96 -3.82
C VAL A 235 -36.42 2.75 -2.92
N ALA A 236 -36.49 2.41 -1.63
CA ALA A 236 -37.29 3.17 -0.66
C ALA A 236 -36.80 4.63 -0.53
N GLU A 237 -35.48 4.83 -0.50
CA GLU A 237 -34.86 6.15 -0.46
C GLU A 237 -35.11 6.94 -1.77
N LEU A 238 -35.00 6.30 -2.92
CA LEU A 238 -35.31 6.94 -4.21
C LEU A 238 -36.78 7.38 -4.29
N ASN A 239 -37.70 6.64 -3.67
CA ASN A 239 -39.12 7.01 -3.63
C ASN A 239 -39.42 8.15 -2.64
N SER A 240 -38.50 8.49 -1.72
CA SER A 240 -38.67 9.61 -0.80
C SER A 240 -38.29 10.96 -1.42
N ILE A 241 -37.56 10.93 -2.53
CA ILE A 241 -37.06 12.09 -3.26
C ILE A 241 -38.03 12.43 -4.40
N ASP A 242 -38.35 13.72 -4.56
CA ASP A 242 -39.14 14.22 -5.67
C ASP A 242 -38.23 14.50 -6.88
N TRP A 243 -38.32 13.64 -7.89
CA TRP A 243 -37.51 13.72 -9.10
C TRP A 243 -38.26 14.47 -10.21
N ALA A 244 -37.55 15.32 -10.96
CA ALA A 244 -38.12 15.92 -12.16
C ALA A 244 -38.53 14.83 -13.18
N SER A 245 -39.72 14.96 -13.77
CA SER A 245 -40.31 13.93 -14.63
C SER A 245 -39.50 13.60 -15.89
N ASP A 246 -38.66 14.52 -16.34
CA ASP A 246 -37.82 14.43 -17.55
C ASP A 246 -36.31 14.48 -17.22
N ILE A 247 -35.95 14.17 -15.97
CA ILE A 247 -34.56 14.20 -15.51
C ILE A 247 -33.66 13.30 -16.37
N GLN A 248 -32.53 13.87 -16.81
CA GLN A 248 -31.53 13.11 -17.56
C GLN A 248 -30.75 12.18 -16.63
N ALA A 249 -30.30 11.03 -17.15
CA ALA A 249 -29.58 10.02 -16.37
C ALA A 249 -28.34 10.59 -15.63
N LYS A 250 -27.61 11.50 -16.27
CA LYS A 250 -26.44 12.17 -15.67
C LYS A 250 -26.83 13.09 -14.49
N ASP A 251 -27.89 13.87 -14.67
CA ASP A 251 -28.37 14.78 -13.62
C ASP A 251 -28.96 13.98 -12.44
N PHE A 252 -29.65 12.88 -12.73
CA PHE A 252 -30.13 11.93 -11.74
C PHE A 252 -28.98 11.33 -10.92
N ALA A 253 -27.92 10.84 -11.58
CA ALA A 253 -26.73 10.32 -10.91
C ALA A 253 -26.05 11.39 -10.04
N THR A 254 -25.90 12.61 -10.56
CA THR A 254 -25.30 13.73 -9.83
C THR A 254 -26.12 14.11 -8.59
N GLN A 255 -27.45 14.16 -8.71
CA GLN A 255 -28.35 14.45 -7.58
C GLN A 255 -28.34 13.32 -6.54
N TRP A 256 -28.36 12.06 -6.97
CA TRP A 256 -28.21 10.90 -6.08
C TRP A 256 -26.88 10.94 -5.30
N ARG A 257 -25.76 11.20 -5.99
CA ARG A 257 -24.45 11.38 -5.34
C ARG A 257 -24.51 12.51 -4.31
N LYS A 258 -25.11 13.65 -4.66
CA LYS A 258 -25.25 14.79 -3.75
C LYS A 258 -26.07 14.42 -2.53
N HIS A 259 -27.20 13.73 -2.70
CA HIS A 259 -28.07 13.23 -1.63
C HIS A 259 -27.31 12.37 -0.63
N LEU A 260 -26.50 11.41 -1.12
CA LEU A 260 -25.69 10.56 -0.25
C LEU A 260 -24.61 11.33 0.55
N LEU A 261 -24.16 12.49 0.04
CA LEU A 261 -23.21 13.37 0.73
C LEU A 261 -23.88 14.30 1.75
N GLU A 262 -25.21 14.40 1.75
CA GLU A 262 -25.93 15.17 2.76
C GLU A 262 -25.80 14.48 4.13
N GLY A 263 -25.66 15.31 5.17
CA GLY A 263 -25.23 14.87 6.49
C GLY A 263 -26.07 13.72 7.05
N GLY A 264 -25.45 12.54 7.19
CA GLY A 264 -26.04 11.37 7.82
C GLY A 264 -26.85 10.45 6.89
N VAL A 265 -27.16 10.85 5.66
CA VAL A 265 -27.99 10.05 4.73
C VAL A 265 -27.35 8.70 4.41
N ARG A 266 -26.10 8.69 3.90
CA ARG A 266 -25.36 7.46 3.60
C ARG A 266 -25.17 6.57 4.83
N SER A 267 -24.89 7.19 5.98
CA SER A 267 -24.69 6.46 7.24
C SER A 267 -25.99 5.80 7.72
N GLU A 268 -27.13 6.49 7.65
CA GLU A 268 -28.43 5.91 8.02
C GLU A 268 -28.89 4.87 7.00
N LEU A 269 -28.64 5.08 5.70
CA LEU A 269 -28.91 4.07 4.67
C LEU A 269 -28.23 2.74 5.04
N TYR A 270 -26.91 2.76 5.29
CA TYR A 270 -26.19 1.55 5.67
C TYR A 270 -26.62 1.00 7.03
N SER A 271 -26.84 1.86 8.02
CA SER A 271 -27.31 1.42 9.34
C SER A 271 -28.69 0.74 9.27
N SER A 272 -29.58 1.23 8.42
CA SER A 272 -30.90 0.64 8.18
C SER A 272 -30.82 -0.71 7.47
N VAL A 273 -29.90 -0.88 6.52
CA VAL A 273 -29.63 -2.16 5.86
C VAL A 273 -29.15 -3.19 6.87
N ILE A 274 -28.17 -2.83 7.71
CA ILE A 274 -27.60 -3.73 8.72
C ILE A 274 -28.65 -4.11 9.77
N ARG A 275 -29.44 -3.14 10.25
CA ARG A 275 -30.52 -3.37 11.21
C ARG A 275 -31.54 -4.42 10.73
N ASP A 276 -31.79 -4.49 9.43
CA ASP A 276 -32.74 -5.43 8.85
C ASP A 276 -32.13 -6.81 8.54
N VAL A 277 -30.89 -6.83 8.02
CA VAL A 277 -30.29 -8.06 7.49
C VAL A 277 -29.52 -8.86 8.54
N GLU A 278 -28.81 -8.20 9.45
CA GLU A 278 -27.91 -8.86 10.40
C GLU A 278 -28.63 -9.85 11.35
N PRO A 279 -29.83 -9.55 11.88
CA PRO A 279 -30.58 -10.52 12.68
C PRO A 279 -30.89 -11.80 11.89
N ARG A 280 -31.06 -11.71 10.57
CA ARG A 280 -31.45 -12.83 9.72
C ARG A 280 -30.29 -13.80 9.46
N PHE A 281 -29.04 -13.33 9.47
CA PHE A 281 -27.85 -14.18 9.26
C PHE A 281 -27.76 -15.37 10.22
N ARG A 282 -28.34 -15.26 11.43
CA ARG A 282 -28.35 -16.34 12.43
C ARG A 282 -29.66 -17.11 12.49
N MET A 283 -30.72 -16.60 11.87
CA MET A 283 -32.06 -17.18 11.96
C MET A 283 -32.38 -18.08 10.78
N ASP A 284 -32.12 -17.62 9.56
CA ASP A 284 -32.49 -18.31 8.33
C ASP A 284 -31.66 -17.80 7.15
N LEU A 285 -31.09 -18.74 6.39
CA LEU A 285 -30.35 -18.49 5.15
C LEU A 285 -31.15 -19.12 3.99
N PRO A 286 -32.08 -18.36 3.39
CA PRO A 286 -33.02 -18.94 2.43
C PRO A 286 -32.32 -19.21 1.10
N SER A 287 -32.65 -20.34 0.48
CA SER A 287 -32.21 -20.67 -0.89
C SER A 287 -32.71 -19.68 -1.94
N SER A 288 -33.76 -18.88 -1.64
CA SER A 288 -34.27 -17.81 -2.48
C SER A 288 -33.45 -16.52 -2.43
N ALA A 289 -32.46 -16.39 -1.54
CA ALA A 289 -31.74 -15.13 -1.31
C ALA A 289 -31.21 -14.50 -2.62
N LYS A 290 -30.66 -15.33 -3.51
CA LYS A 290 -30.21 -14.93 -4.84
C LYS A 290 -31.35 -14.38 -5.70
N SER A 291 -32.46 -15.12 -5.86
CA SER A 291 -33.59 -14.68 -6.69
C SER A 291 -34.25 -13.41 -6.16
N ASP A 292 -34.28 -13.29 -4.83
CA ASP A 292 -34.83 -12.12 -4.14
C ASP A 292 -33.94 -10.89 -4.40
N ALA A 293 -32.62 -11.05 -4.33
CA ALA A 293 -31.65 -10.01 -4.65
C ALA A 293 -31.71 -9.58 -6.12
N VAL A 294 -31.84 -10.53 -7.06
CA VAL A 294 -32.02 -10.24 -8.49
C VAL A 294 -33.30 -9.43 -8.72
N THR A 295 -34.40 -9.81 -8.06
CA THR A 295 -35.67 -9.09 -8.16
C THR A 295 -35.54 -7.67 -7.62
N ALA A 296 -34.87 -7.49 -6.48
CA ALA A 296 -34.61 -6.18 -5.89
C ALA A 296 -33.72 -5.30 -6.78
N LEU A 297 -32.70 -5.88 -7.41
CA LEU A 297 -31.83 -5.19 -8.37
C LEU A 297 -32.61 -4.74 -9.61
N GLN A 298 -33.49 -5.59 -10.15
CA GLN A 298 -34.32 -5.25 -11.31
C GLN A 298 -35.31 -4.12 -10.98
N GLU A 299 -35.88 -4.11 -9.79
CA GLU A 299 -36.71 -2.98 -9.34
C GLU A 299 -35.90 -1.70 -9.23
N LEU A 300 -34.68 -1.76 -8.65
CA LEU A 300 -33.78 -0.62 -8.61
C LEU A 300 -33.46 -0.08 -10.01
N ILE A 301 -33.08 -0.97 -10.94
CA ILE A 301 -32.79 -0.60 -12.33
C ILE A 301 -33.99 0.09 -13.01
N ARG A 302 -35.22 -0.37 -12.74
CA ARG A 302 -36.44 0.25 -13.29
C ARG A 302 -36.66 1.69 -12.82
N ARG A 303 -36.12 2.07 -11.67
CA ARG A 303 -36.23 3.45 -11.14
C ARG A 303 -35.18 4.40 -11.70
N ILE A 304 -34.14 3.90 -12.34
CA ILE A 304 -33.03 4.71 -12.83
C ILE A 304 -33.32 5.17 -14.26
N PRO A 305 -33.29 6.48 -14.56
CA PRO A 305 -33.40 6.99 -15.92
C PRO A 305 -32.27 6.46 -16.79
N VAL A 306 -32.61 6.03 -18.01
CA VAL A 306 -31.63 5.46 -18.94
C VAL A 306 -31.24 6.50 -19.99
N ALA A 307 -29.94 6.67 -20.22
CA ALA A 307 -29.45 7.51 -21.31
C ALA A 307 -29.84 6.93 -22.67
N LYS A 308 -30.20 7.79 -23.64
CA LYS A 308 -30.59 7.35 -24.99
C LYS A 308 -29.54 6.41 -25.60
N GLY A 309 -29.98 5.22 -26.02
CA GLY A 309 -29.13 4.23 -26.69
C GLY A 309 -28.14 3.49 -25.79
N LYS A 310 -28.22 3.65 -24.47
CA LYS A 310 -27.40 2.90 -23.50
C LYS A 310 -28.25 1.91 -22.70
N ALA A 311 -27.63 0.84 -22.20
CA ALA A 311 -28.25 -0.04 -21.22
C ALA A 311 -28.24 0.62 -19.83
N PRO A 312 -29.23 0.34 -18.95
CA PRO A 312 -29.16 0.76 -17.56
C PRO A 312 -27.94 0.13 -16.89
N LEU A 313 -27.28 0.90 -16.03
CA LEU A 313 -26.10 0.46 -15.31
C LEU A 313 -26.10 1.04 -13.89
N VAL A 314 -26.02 0.15 -12.91
CA VAL A 314 -25.73 0.45 -11.51
C VAL A 314 -24.26 0.12 -11.28
N VAL A 315 -23.48 1.09 -10.84
CA VAL A 315 -22.10 0.86 -10.39
C VAL A 315 -22.07 0.79 -8.87
N MET A 316 -21.43 -0.21 -8.30
CA MET A 316 -21.04 -0.18 -6.88
C MET A 316 -19.52 -0.08 -6.83
N TYR A 317 -18.98 0.84 -6.04
CA TYR A 317 -17.54 0.81 -5.75
C TYR A 317 -17.29 0.48 -4.28
N VAL A 318 -16.28 -0.35 -4.05
CA VAL A 318 -15.80 -0.78 -2.75
C VAL A 318 -14.39 -0.25 -2.57
N ASP A 319 -14.28 0.83 -1.80
CA ASP A 319 -13.02 1.47 -1.44
C ASP A 319 -12.38 0.74 -0.25
N GLU A 320 -11.05 0.63 -0.26
CA GLU A 320 -10.28 -0.23 0.64
C GLU A 320 -10.76 -1.70 0.67
N ALA A 321 -10.99 -2.28 -0.51
CA ALA A 321 -11.47 -3.65 -0.65
C ALA A 321 -10.47 -4.70 -0.12
N HIS A 322 -9.21 -4.33 0.13
CA HIS A 322 -8.20 -5.21 0.72
C HIS A 322 -8.56 -5.65 2.15
N GLU A 323 -9.45 -4.93 2.84
CA GLU A 323 -10.03 -5.34 4.13
C GLU A 323 -10.81 -6.67 4.02
N LEU A 324 -11.22 -7.06 2.80
CA LEU A 324 -11.87 -8.34 2.53
C LEU A 324 -10.86 -9.50 2.35
N ASP A 325 -9.56 -9.25 2.43
CA ASP A 325 -8.52 -10.29 2.45
C ASP A 325 -8.43 -10.99 3.82
N VAL A 326 -9.59 -11.41 4.31
CA VAL A 326 -9.76 -12.18 5.54
C VAL A 326 -10.31 -13.54 5.13
N ARG A 327 -9.63 -14.60 5.55
CA ARG A 327 -10.07 -15.97 5.28
C ARG A 327 -11.37 -16.28 6.01
N ALA A 328 -12.31 -16.89 5.30
CA ALA A 328 -13.50 -17.45 5.93
C ALA A 328 -13.09 -18.63 6.82
N ILE A 329 -13.51 -18.59 8.08
CA ILE A 329 -13.03 -19.49 9.15
C ILE A 329 -13.30 -20.95 8.83
N ASN A 330 -14.48 -21.25 8.30
CA ASN A 330 -14.91 -22.60 7.95
C ASN A 330 -14.89 -22.81 6.43
N SER A 331 -13.99 -22.10 5.72
CA SER A 331 -13.88 -22.23 4.28
C SER A 331 -13.30 -23.60 3.90
N SER A 332 -14.08 -24.36 3.12
CA SER A 332 -13.64 -25.66 2.58
C SER A 332 -12.55 -25.51 1.52
N ARG A 333 -12.49 -24.33 0.87
CA ARG A 333 -11.64 -24.02 -0.27
C ARG A 333 -10.52 -23.04 0.08
N ASN A 334 -10.37 -22.69 1.36
CA ASN A 334 -9.41 -21.69 1.85
C ASN A 334 -9.57 -20.33 1.14
N LEU A 335 -10.83 -19.93 0.89
CA LEU A 335 -11.19 -18.69 0.21
C LEU A 335 -11.24 -17.51 1.18
N THR A 336 -10.97 -16.32 0.65
CA THR A 336 -11.13 -15.05 1.35
C THR A 336 -12.58 -14.55 1.25
N LEU A 337 -12.95 -13.59 2.10
CA LEU A 337 -14.21 -12.86 1.93
C LEU A 337 -14.27 -12.15 0.58
N TYR A 338 -13.12 -11.70 0.05
CA TYR A 338 -13.04 -11.10 -1.28
C TYR A 338 -13.47 -12.09 -2.39
N ASP A 339 -13.00 -13.34 -2.33
CA ASP A 339 -13.38 -14.38 -3.29
C ASP A 339 -14.86 -14.72 -3.22
N LEU A 340 -15.42 -14.78 -2.01
CA LEU A 340 -16.84 -15.10 -1.78
C LEU A 340 -17.74 -13.92 -2.19
N PHE A 341 -17.31 -12.69 -1.93
CA PHE A 341 -17.95 -11.47 -2.39
C PHE A 341 -17.98 -11.40 -3.92
N THR A 342 -16.83 -11.59 -4.57
CA THR A 342 -16.75 -11.57 -6.05
C THR A 342 -17.55 -12.71 -6.67
N THR A 343 -17.61 -13.88 -6.02
CA THR A 343 -18.50 -14.99 -6.42
C THR A 343 -19.96 -14.56 -6.40
N ALA A 344 -20.45 -13.99 -5.29
CA ALA A 344 -21.82 -13.51 -5.17
C ALA A 344 -22.14 -12.43 -6.23
N VAL A 345 -21.22 -11.49 -6.46
CA VAL A 345 -21.36 -10.41 -7.45
C VAL A 345 -21.43 -10.95 -8.88
N SER A 346 -20.63 -11.98 -9.21
CA SER A 346 -20.57 -12.55 -10.57
C SER A 346 -21.91 -13.09 -11.08
N GLU A 347 -22.86 -13.30 -10.18
CA GLU A 347 -24.21 -13.80 -10.49
C GLU A 347 -25.19 -12.71 -10.97
N TYR A 348 -24.75 -11.45 -11.04
CA TYR A 348 -25.52 -10.30 -11.52
C TYR A 348 -24.88 -9.64 -12.75
N PRO A 349 -24.71 -10.37 -13.88
CA PRO A 349 -23.95 -9.85 -15.03
C PRO A 349 -24.64 -8.71 -15.78
N GLU A 350 -25.96 -8.54 -15.61
CA GLU A 350 -26.74 -7.55 -16.37
C GLU A 350 -27.07 -6.31 -15.53
N GLY A 351 -26.58 -5.15 -15.97
CA GLY A 351 -26.94 -3.85 -15.41
C GLY A 351 -26.37 -3.55 -14.02
N PHE A 352 -25.47 -4.40 -13.49
CA PHE A 352 -24.76 -4.17 -12.23
C PHE A 352 -23.27 -4.41 -12.42
N PHE A 353 -22.42 -3.47 -12.02
CA PHE A 353 -20.97 -3.57 -12.12
C PHE A 353 -20.30 -3.16 -10.81
N VAL A 354 -19.28 -3.91 -10.38
CA VAL A 354 -18.55 -3.65 -9.13
C VAL A 354 -17.09 -3.25 -9.38
N LEU A 355 -16.71 -2.08 -8.89
CA LEU A 355 -15.33 -1.59 -8.87
C LEU A 355 -14.73 -1.78 -7.48
N THR A 356 -13.68 -2.57 -7.36
CA THR A 356 -12.88 -2.68 -6.14
C THR A 356 -11.69 -1.74 -6.24
N VAL A 357 -11.44 -0.96 -5.21
CA VAL A 357 -10.24 -0.13 -5.11
C VAL A 357 -9.31 -0.86 -4.13
N VAL A 358 -8.10 -1.21 -4.60
CA VAL A 358 -7.02 -1.91 -3.85
C VAL A 358 -7.04 -3.46 -3.84
N ALA A 359 -8.02 -4.16 -4.41
CA ALA A 359 -8.04 -5.64 -4.42
C ALA A 359 -8.18 -6.26 -5.82
N GLY A 360 -7.46 -7.35 -6.13
CA GLY A 360 -7.75 -8.15 -7.33
C GLY A 360 -6.77 -9.26 -7.69
N ASP A 361 -7.16 -10.51 -7.44
CA ASP A 361 -6.51 -11.72 -7.96
C ASP A 361 -7.21 -12.30 -9.21
N LEU A 362 -8.37 -11.77 -9.60
CA LEU A 362 -9.25 -12.38 -10.61
C LEU A 362 -9.28 -11.65 -11.97
N ILE A 363 -9.05 -10.33 -12.01
CA ILE A 363 -9.19 -9.49 -13.22
C ILE A 363 -7.98 -8.56 -13.40
N PRO A 364 -7.49 -8.31 -14.64
CA PRO A 364 -6.43 -7.33 -14.85
C PRO A 364 -6.80 -5.97 -14.25
N PRO A 365 -5.99 -5.44 -13.33
CA PRO A 365 -6.31 -4.19 -12.65
C PRO A 365 -6.05 -2.97 -13.54
N TYR A 366 -6.80 -1.91 -13.31
CA TYR A 366 -6.46 -0.56 -13.76
C TYR A 366 -5.34 -0.02 -12.86
N THR A 367 -4.12 0.05 -13.40
CA THR A 367 -2.90 0.46 -12.65
C THR A 367 -2.41 1.84 -13.04
N GLU A 368 -2.40 2.17 -14.32
CA GLU A 368 -1.86 3.44 -14.85
C GLU A 368 -2.95 4.28 -15.50
N MET A 369 -3.57 5.16 -14.71
CA MET A 369 -4.40 6.22 -15.25
C MET A 369 -4.01 7.56 -14.62
N PRO A 370 -4.09 8.68 -15.34
CA PRO A 370 -3.95 10.02 -14.76
C PRO A 370 -5.22 10.34 -13.95
N PHE A 371 -5.38 9.64 -12.83
CA PHE A 371 -6.61 9.62 -12.02
C PHE A 371 -7.06 10.99 -11.56
N ASP A 372 -6.17 11.96 -11.39
CA ASP A 372 -6.47 13.38 -11.20
C ASP A 372 -5.18 14.12 -11.55
N CYS A 373 -5.22 15.36 -12.03
CA CYS A 373 -4.04 16.07 -12.50
C CYS A 373 -4.07 17.52 -12.06
N HIS A 374 -2.92 18.17 -11.91
CA HIS A 374 -2.94 19.60 -11.66
C HIS A 374 -3.51 20.33 -12.90
N PRO A 375 -4.41 21.34 -12.75
CA PRO A 375 -5.10 21.99 -13.87
C PRO A 375 -4.16 22.71 -14.85
N SER A 376 -2.94 23.02 -14.42
CA SER A 376 -1.92 23.66 -15.26
C SER A 376 -1.10 22.67 -16.12
N LEU A 377 -1.48 21.39 -16.18
CA LEU A 377 -0.79 20.40 -17.00
C LEU A 377 -1.54 20.23 -18.34
N PRO A 378 -0.82 20.07 -19.48
CA PRO A 378 0.65 20.05 -19.60
C PRO A 378 1.28 21.44 -19.42
N VAL A 379 2.51 21.46 -18.89
CA VAL A 379 3.28 22.67 -18.52
C VAL A 379 3.54 23.60 -19.71
N SER A 380 3.50 23.08 -20.93
CA SER A 380 3.65 23.87 -22.18
C SER A 380 2.63 25.01 -22.31
N SER A 381 1.58 25.01 -21.50
CA SER A 381 0.56 26.06 -21.44
C SER A 381 0.93 27.27 -20.55
N LEU A 382 2.02 27.21 -19.78
CA LEU A 382 2.35 28.19 -18.73
C LEU A 382 3.25 29.36 -19.15
N GLY A 383 3.64 29.45 -20.43
CA GLY A 383 4.53 30.50 -20.93
C GLY A 383 5.99 30.34 -20.46
N ASP A 384 6.74 31.44 -20.47
CA ASP A 384 8.15 31.44 -20.05
C ASP A 384 8.27 31.27 -18.53
N LEU A 385 8.90 30.18 -18.11
CA LEU A 385 9.18 29.87 -16.71
C LEU A 385 10.65 30.15 -16.40
N THR A 386 10.93 30.83 -15.30
CA THR A 386 12.30 31.01 -14.81
C THR A 386 12.78 29.79 -14.03
N LEU A 387 14.09 29.67 -13.84
CA LEU A 387 14.65 28.62 -12.97
C LEU A 387 14.09 28.71 -11.53
N LYS A 388 13.86 29.93 -11.04
CA LYS A 388 13.28 30.18 -9.73
C LYS A 388 11.82 29.69 -9.64
N ASP A 389 11.05 29.86 -10.71
CA ASP A 389 9.66 29.40 -10.75
C ASP A 389 9.57 27.88 -10.68
N VAL A 390 10.46 27.17 -11.39
CA VAL A 390 10.45 25.71 -11.43
C VAL A 390 11.01 25.05 -10.16
N GLN A 391 11.83 25.78 -9.38
CA GLN A 391 12.35 25.35 -8.08
C GLN A 391 11.34 25.54 -6.93
N ASP A 392 10.29 26.35 -7.13
CA ASP A 392 9.30 26.57 -6.08
C ASP A 392 8.53 25.28 -5.75
N PHE A 393 8.34 25.00 -4.46
CA PHE A 393 7.64 23.81 -4.02
C PHE A 393 6.22 23.70 -4.62
N SER A 394 5.56 24.84 -4.84
CA SER A 394 4.23 24.87 -5.44
C SER A 394 4.22 24.50 -6.91
N PHE A 395 5.34 24.70 -7.60
CA PHE A 395 5.51 24.25 -8.96
C PHE A 395 5.77 22.75 -8.98
N ILE A 396 6.70 22.26 -8.17
CA ILE A 396 7.06 20.83 -8.17
C ILE A 396 5.93 19.93 -7.64
N ALA A 397 5.08 20.45 -6.74
CA ALA A 397 3.92 19.73 -6.21
C ALA A 397 2.86 19.42 -7.27
N ARG A 398 2.91 20.08 -8.44
CA ARG A 398 2.00 19.83 -9.58
C ARG A 398 2.25 18.48 -10.25
N PHE A 399 3.44 17.89 -10.06
CA PHE A 399 3.85 16.64 -10.69
C PHE A 399 3.65 15.45 -9.74
N GLY A 400 3.42 14.28 -10.32
CA GLY A 400 3.21 13.05 -9.56
C GLY A 400 1.81 12.99 -8.97
N ARG A 401 1.72 12.74 -7.66
CA ARG A 401 0.45 12.46 -6.99
C ARG A 401 -0.45 13.68 -6.77
N PRO A 402 -1.75 13.57 -7.11
CA PRO A 402 -2.74 14.61 -6.87
C PRO A 402 -2.90 15.03 -5.41
N LEU A 403 -2.63 14.10 -4.49
CA LEU A 403 -2.64 14.35 -3.06
C LEU A 403 -1.84 15.60 -2.67
N PHE A 404 -0.66 15.82 -3.25
CA PHE A 404 0.22 16.90 -2.79
C PHE A 404 -0.25 18.29 -3.25
N TRP A 405 -0.61 18.45 -4.53
CA TRP A 405 -1.11 19.75 -5.01
C TRP A 405 -2.48 20.10 -4.42
N SER A 406 -3.39 19.12 -4.28
CA SER A 406 -4.72 19.38 -3.73
C SER A 406 -4.65 19.79 -2.26
N MET A 407 -3.76 19.17 -1.47
CA MET A 407 -3.46 19.61 -0.10
C MET A 407 -2.82 21.00 -0.05
N LEU A 408 -1.93 21.32 -0.99
CA LEU A 408 -1.31 22.64 -1.07
C LEU A 408 -2.35 23.74 -1.32
N GLU A 409 -3.27 23.52 -2.25
CA GLU A 409 -4.36 24.47 -2.52
C GLU A 409 -5.31 24.62 -1.33
N ALA A 410 -5.69 23.49 -0.70
CA ALA A 410 -6.51 23.51 0.50
C ALA A 410 -5.84 24.27 1.67
N ALA A 411 -4.54 24.10 1.85
CA ALA A 411 -3.76 24.78 2.87
C ALA A 411 -3.62 26.29 2.59
N ARG A 412 -3.43 26.69 1.32
CA ARG A 412 -3.41 28.10 0.89
C ARG A 412 -4.73 28.81 1.18
N GLN A 413 -5.85 28.14 0.91
CA GLN A 413 -7.19 28.66 1.21
C GLN A 413 -7.41 28.81 2.72
N SER A 414 -6.87 27.88 3.52
CA SER A 414 -7.07 27.84 4.98
C SER A 414 -6.13 28.75 5.78
N SER A 415 -4.93 29.06 5.27
CA SER A 415 -3.92 29.85 5.98
C SER A 415 -3.03 30.66 5.02
N PRO A 416 -3.52 31.80 4.49
CA PRO A 416 -2.83 32.57 3.45
C PRO A 416 -1.48 33.18 3.85
N LYS A 417 -1.15 33.22 5.15
CA LYS A 417 0.01 33.94 5.71
C LYS A 417 1.21 33.05 6.08
N SER A 418 1.09 31.73 5.96
CA SER A 418 2.15 30.78 6.30
C SER A 418 2.49 29.93 5.09
N PRO A 419 3.78 29.73 4.75
CA PRO A 419 4.15 28.87 3.62
C PRO A 419 3.67 27.44 3.90
N PRO A 420 2.70 26.89 3.15
CA PRO A 420 2.13 25.58 3.46
C PRO A 420 3.11 24.42 3.17
N HIS A 421 4.25 24.73 2.53
CA HIS A 421 5.20 23.77 1.98
C HIS A 421 5.82 22.88 3.05
N ALA A 422 6.19 23.45 4.21
CA ALA A 422 6.85 22.71 5.28
C ALA A 422 6.01 21.54 5.82
N LYS A 423 4.69 21.76 5.96
CA LYS A 423 3.77 20.72 6.45
C LYS A 423 3.61 19.58 5.44
N ILE A 424 3.49 19.92 4.15
CA ILE A 424 3.30 18.94 3.08
C ILE A 424 4.58 18.12 2.88
N ARG A 425 5.77 18.72 3.03
CA ARG A 425 7.04 18.00 3.04
C ARG A 425 7.12 16.98 4.17
N ILE A 426 6.78 17.39 5.39
CA ILE A 426 6.72 16.47 6.55
C ILE A 426 5.72 15.34 6.28
N PHE A 427 4.55 15.67 5.73
CA PHE A 427 3.54 14.67 5.40
C PHE A 427 4.01 13.70 4.30
N ALA A 428 4.69 14.18 3.26
CA ALA A 428 5.29 13.35 2.23
C ALA A 428 6.36 12.42 2.80
N LEU A 429 7.22 12.93 3.70
CA LEU A 429 8.22 12.13 4.41
C LEU A 429 7.56 11.03 5.26
N GLN A 430 6.50 11.36 6.02
CA GLN A 430 5.76 10.40 6.82
C GLN A 430 5.09 9.32 5.95
N LYS A 431 4.56 9.69 4.78
CA LYS A 431 3.95 8.74 3.83
C LYS A 431 5.00 7.86 3.15
N LEU A 432 6.17 8.40 2.80
CA LEU A 432 7.26 7.64 2.20
C LEU A 432 7.88 6.64 3.19
N THR A 433 8.04 7.06 4.45
CA THR A 433 8.75 6.26 5.47
C THR A 433 7.84 5.40 6.33
N ASN A 434 6.53 5.64 6.29
CA ASN A 434 5.56 5.10 7.24
C ASN A 434 5.95 5.28 8.72
N SER A 435 6.72 6.34 9.03
CA SER A 435 7.26 6.59 10.36
C SER A 435 6.92 7.99 10.84
N ALA A 436 6.71 8.12 12.15
CA ALA A 436 6.54 9.42 12.81
C ALA A 436 7.86 10.19 12.89
N HIS A 437 8.98 9.48 13.05
CA HIS A 437 10.29 10.04 13.36
C HIS A 437 11.39 9.36 12.54
N ILE A 438 12.39 10.14 12.14
CA ILE A 438 13.54 9.66 11.38
C ILE A 438 14.44 8.69 12.18
N SER A 439 14.36 8.74 13.51
CA SER A 439 15.07 7.80 14.39
C SER A 439 14.52 6.37 14.31
N ASP A 440 13.26 6.23 13.86
CA ASP A 440 12.51 4.99 13.98
C ASP A 440 12.40 4.25 12.65
N LEU A 441 13.23 4.61 11.65
CA LEU A 441 13.18 4.02 10.32
C LEU A 441 13.54 2.54 10.34
N ASN A 442 12.58 1.71 9.92
CA ASN A 442 12.82 0.30 9.65
C ASN A 442 13.59 0.11 8.32
N SER A 443 13.97 -1.13 8.01
CA SER A 443 14.71 -1.46 6.78
C SER A 443 13.95 -1.11 5.50
N HIS A 444 12.63 -1.29 5.47
CA HIS A 444 11.80 -0.99 4.30
C HIS A 444 11.68 0.52 4.06
N ALA A 445 11.57 1.32 5.11
CA ALA A 445 11.56 2.77 5.03
C ALA A 445 12.88 3.33 4.51
N LYS A 446 14.01 2.79 4.99
CA LYS A 446 15.35 3.14 4.48
C LYS A 446 15.50 2.75 3.01
N LEU A 447 15.03 1.56 2.65
CA LEU A 447 15.03 1.10 1.27
C LEU A 447 14.17 2.01 0.37
N ALA A 448 12.97 2.39 0.80
CA ALA A 448 12.08 3.29 0.08
C ALA A 448 12.73 4.65 -0.19
N ILE A 449 13.45 5.21 0.79
CA ILE A 449 14.23 6.45 0.63
C ILE A 449 15.30 6.28 -0.44
N LEU A 450 16.13 5.23 -0.34
CA LEU A 450 17.20 4.96 -1.30
C LEU A 450 16.66 4.72 -2.71
N ASP A 451 15.59 3.94 -2.81
CA ASP A 451 14.97 3.57 -4.08
C ASP A 451 14.29 4.75 -4.77
N THR A 452 13.72 5.69 -4.01
CA THR A 452 13.21 6.95 -4.56
C THR A 452 14.31 7.77 -5.26
N ILE A 453 15.55 7.71 -4.75
CA ILE A 453 16.69 8.49 -5.25
C ILE A 453 17.45 7.73 -6.34
N LEU A 454 17.63 6.42 -6.17
CA LEU A 454 18.52 5.59 -7.00
C LEU A 454 17.78 4.72 -8.02
N ASN A 455 16.45 4.63 -7.91
CA ASN A 455 15.58 3.81 -8.76
C ASN A 455 16.08 2.35 -8.86
N LEU A 456 15.98 1.64 -7.75
CA LEU A 456 16.53 0.29 -7.61
C LEU A 456 15.68 -0.74 -8.37
N GLU A 457 16.37 -1.64 -9.06
CA GLU A 457 15.73 -2.76 -9.76
C GLU A 457 15.72 -4.02 -8.88
N PHE A 458 14.55 -4.66 -8.80
CA PHE A 458 14.32 -5.84 -7.98
C PHE A 458 14.10 -7.08 -8.83
N TYR A 459 14.70 -8.21 -8.44
CA TYR A 459 14.53 -9.47 -9.15
C TYR A 459 13.20 -10.15 -8.75
N PRO A 460 12.21 -10.26 -9.65
CA PRO A 460 10.83 -10.56 -9.28
C PRO A 460 10.58 -12.03 -8.89
N PHE A 461 11.51 -12.94 -9.17
CA PHE A 461 11.30 -14.39 -8.97
C PHE A 461 11.64 -14.90 -7.56
N ARG A 462 11.77 -14.00 -6.58
CA ARG A 462 11.96 -14.37 -5.16
C ARG A 462 10.73 -13.98 -4.37
N ALA A 463 10.16 -14.92 -3.63
CA ALA A 463 8.99 -14.67 -2.78
C ALA A 463 9.21 -13.52 -1.79
N GLN A 464 10.42 -13.39 -1.23
CA GLN A 464 10.76 -12.26 -0.36
C GLN A 464 10.69 -10.91 -1.09
N THR A 465 11.07 -10.88 -2.37
CA THR A 465 11.04 -9.68 -3.18
C THR A 465 9.61 -9.29 -3.55
N VAL A 466 8.74 -10.28 -3.83
CA VAL A 466 7.32 -10.03 -4.06
C VAL A 466 6.66 -9.40 -2.83
N SER A 467 6.85 -10.01 -1.65
CA SER A 467 6.33 -9.48 -0.39
C SER A 467 6.90 -8.11 -0.03
N LEU A 468 8.18 -7.87 -0.29
CA LEU A 468 8.79 -6.56 -0.12
C LEU A 468 8.15 -5.51 -1.04
N MET A 469 7.93 -5.83 -2.32
CA MET A 469 7.30 -4.89 -3.26
C MET A 469 5.87 -4.55 -2.85
N GLU A 470 5.08 -5.53 -2.40
CA GLU A 470 3.72 -5.32 -1.87
C GLU A 470 3.73 -4.36 -0.67
N ASP A 471 4.67 -4.55 0.27
CA ASP A 471 4.85 -3.66 1.41
C ASP A 471 5.26 -2.24 0.98
N LEU A 472 6.19 -2.12 0.03
CA LEU A 472 6.60 -0.81 -0.49
C LEU A 472 5.44 -0.07 -1.19
N ILE A 473 4.56 -0.78 -1.91
CA ILE A 473 3.39 -0.19 -2.58
C ILE A 473 2.36 0.29 -1.56
N SER A 474 2.03 -0.57 -0.59
CA SER A 474 0.98 -0.36 0.40
C SER A 474 1.38 0.67 1.47
N SER A 475 2.64 0.65 1.90
CA SER A 475 3.10 1.42 3.07
C SER A 475 4.12 2.51 2.75
N HIS A 476 4.80 2.47 1.59
CA HIS A 476 5.94 3.35 1.30
C HIS A 476 5.82 4.12 -0.03
N MET A 477 4.60 4.38 -0.50
CA MET A 477 4.36 5.18 -1.69
C MET A 477 5.00 4.64 -2.98
N ARG A 478 5.36 3.36 -3.08
CA ARG A 478 5.85 2.79 -4.36
C ARG A 478 4.70 2.64 -5.36
N THR A 479 4.95 2.93 -6.63
CA THR A 479 3.92 2.86 -7.69
C THR A 479 3.83 1.46 -8.27
N ALA A 480 2.61 0.98 -8.52
CA ALA A 480 2.36 -0.22 -9.30
C ALA A 480 2.12 0.16 -10.77
N TYR A 481 3.04 -0.20 -11.66
CA TYR A 481 2.96 0.13 -13.09
C TYR A 481 2.03 -0.83 -13.82
N SER A 482 2.27 -2.15 -13.67
CA SER A 482 1.44 -3.16 -14.33
C SER A 482 1.45 -4.48 -13.59
N ALA A 483 0.39 -5.24 -13.80
CA ALA A 483 0.29 -6.65 -13.40
C ALA A 483 0.41 -7.52 -14.66
N PRO A 484 1.45 -8.36 -14.79
CA PRO A 484 1.53 -9.37 -15.83
C PRO A 484 0.33 -10.34 -15.79
N ILE A 485 0.03 -10.98 -16.93
CA ILE A 485 -1.09 -11.91 -17.07
C ILE A 485 -1.04 -13.05 -16.04
N HIS A 486 0.17 -13.53 -15.71
CA HIS A 486 0.37 -14.63 -14.76
C HIS A 486 0.20 -14.22 -13.29
N ARG A 487 0.16 -12.91 -12.96
CA ARG A 487 -0.08 -12.35 -11.61
C ARG A 487 0.87 -12.81 -10.51
N GLU A 488 2.04 -13.31 -10.86
CA GLU A 488 3.03 -13.79 -9.87
C GLU A 488 3.78 -12.62 -9.17
N TYR A 489 3.78 -11.45 -9.78
CA TYR A 489 4.39 -10.23 -9.24
C TYR A 489 3.79 -8.99 -9.94
N LEU A 490 4.09 -7.80 -9.42
CA LEU A 490 3.78 -6.52 -10.06
C LEU A 490 5.06 -5.86 -10.58
N HIS A 491 4.99 -5.22 -11.75
CA HIS A 491 6.00 -4.24 -12.15
C HIS A 491 5.78 -2.96 -11.35
N THR A 492 6.79 -2.53 -10.61
CA THR A 492 6.67 -1.47 -9.62
C THR A 492 7.92 -0.59 -9.60
N GLY A 493 7.78 0.66 -9.16
CA GLY A 493 8.89 1.61 -9.10
C GLY A 493 8.54 2.91 -8.39
N TYR A 494 9.54 3.74 -8.15
CA TYR A 494 9.34 5.14 -7.80
C TYR A 494 9.52 5.98 -9.07
N PRO A 495 8.41 6.46 -9.69
CA PRO A 495 8.54 7.40 -10.79
C PRO A 495 9.15 8.71 -10.27
N SER A 496 9.64 9.56 -11.19
CA SER A 496 10.17 10.87 -10.83
C SER A 496 9.08 11.78 -10.26
N GLU A 497 8.85 11.68 -8.96
CA GLU A 497 7.92 12.48 -8.17
C GLU A 497 8.73 13.48 -7.33
N PRO A 498 8.82 14.77 -7.72
CA PRO A 498 9.70 15.74 -7.05
C PRO A 498 9.43 15.88 -5.55
N VAL A 499 8.17 15.79 -5.13
CA VAL A 499 7.79 15.88 -3.71
C VAL A 499 8.32 14.68 -2.91
N LEU A 500 8.29 13.47 -3.47
CA LEU A 500 8.85 12.29 -2.81
C LEU A 500 10.38 12.30 -2.84
N ALA A 501 10.99 12.76 -3.93
CA ALA A 501 12.44 12.95 -4.01
C ALA A 501 12.94 13.95 -2.97
N GLU A 502 12.24 15.08 -2.79
CA GLU A 502 12.57 16.05 -1.76
C GLU A 502 12.37 15.47 -0.35
N ALA A 503 11.31 14.69 -0.12
CA ALA A 503 11.11 13.99 1.13
C ALA A 503 12.24 12.98 1.43
N ALA A 504 12.67 12.21 0.43
CA ALA A 504 13.78 11.26 0.55
C ALA A 504 15.11 11.97 0.88
N MET A 505 15.42 13.07 0.18
CA MET A 505 16.61 13.89 0.45
C MET A 505 16.56 14.52 1.85
N GLN A 506 15.40 15.01 2.26
CA GLN A 506 15.20 15.54 3.62
C GLN A 506 15.42 14.46 4.68
N ALA A 507 15.01 13.21 4.40
CA ALA A 507 15.26 12.08 5.29
C ALA A 507 16.76 11.85 5.51
N LEU A 508 17.54 11.80 4.41
CA LEU A 508 18.99 11.63 4.46
C LEU A 508 19.67 12.78 5.22
N TYR A 509 19.30 14.03 4.90
CA TYR A 509 19.86 15.21 5.57
C TYR A 509 19.60 15.21 7.09
N LEU A 510 18.38 14.84 7.50
CA LEU A 510 18.02 14.77 8.93
C LEU A 510 18.76 13.63 9.64
N THR A 511 18.96 12.50 8.98
CA THR A 511 19.75 11.38 9.51
C THR A 511 21.21 11.79 9.69
N GLU A 512 21.82 12.41 8.68
CA GLU A 512 23.21 12.87 8.73
C GLU A 512 23.40 13.92 9.82
N SER A 513 22.50 14.90 9.89
CA SER A 513 22.51 15.96 10.92
C SER A 513 22.34 15.42 12.35
N ALA A 514 21.65 14.29 12.51
CA ALA A 514 21.45 13.63 13.80
C ALA A 514 22.62 12.69 14.17
N SER A 515 23.41 12.26 13.19
CA SER A 515 24.58 11.41 13.39
C SER A 515 25.70 12.21 14.05
N LYS A 516 26.32 11.63 15.08
CA LYS A 516 27.53 12.18 15.71
C LYS A 516 28.81 11.83 14.94
N ARG A 517 28.69 11.07 13.87
CA ARG A 517 29.79 10.62 13.01
C ARG A 517 29.57 11.27 11.65
N ASP A 518 30.63 11.80 11.04
CA ASP A 518 30.63 12.24 9.63
C ASP A 518 30.50 11.03 8.70
N GLN A 519 29.36 10.36 8.74
CA GLN A 519 29.03 9.21 7.91
C GLN A 519 27.90 9.61 6.98
N ASP A 520 28.14 9.38 5.69
CA ASP A 520 27.13 9.53 4.63
C ASP A 520 25.88 8.70 4.97
N ALA A 521 24.74 9.36 5.12
CA ALA A 521 23.50 8.71 5.56
C ALA A 521 23.00 7.66 4.57
N ALA A 522 23.24 7.84 3.27
CA ALA A 522 22.86 6.85 2.27
C ALA A 522 23.70 5.58 2.40
N ALA A 523 25.02 5.72 2.61
CA ALA A 523 25.93 4.61 2.90
C ALA A 523 25.56 3.89 4.21
N GLU A 524 25.16 4.62 5.24
CA GLU A 524 24.64 4.04 6.48
C GLU A 524 23.38 3.21 6.21
N PHE A 525 22.43 3.76 5.45
CA PHE A 525 21.20 3.06 5.11
C PHE A 525 21.49 1.79 4.33
N PHE A 526 22.31 1.85 3.28
CA PHE A 526 22.73 0.69 2.51
C PHE A 526 23.35 -0.40 3.38
N SER A 527 24.29 -0.02 4.25
CA SER A 527 24.97 -0.96 5.15
C SER A 527 24.02 -1.61 6.16
N SER A 528 22.90 -0.96 6.48
CA SER A 528 21.89 -1.48 7.41
C SER A 528 20.83 -2.38 6.76
N LEU A 529 20.80 -2.49 5.43
CA LEU A 529 19.91 -3.41 4.71
C LEU A 529 20.42 -4.88 4.74
N ASP A 530 21.64 -5.10 5.22
CA ASP A 530 22.42 -6.34 5.10
C ASP A 530 22.20 -7.40 6.18
N ASP A 531 21.12 -7.34 6.97
CA ASP A 531 20.70 -8.43 7.89
C ASP A 531 20.09 -9.63 7.11
N HIS A 532 20.77 -10.05 6.03
CA HIS A 532 20.45 -11.20 5.20
C HIS A 532 21.12 -12.47 5.77
N PRO A 533 20.49 -13.68 5.69
CA PRO A 533 20.97 -14.93 6.31
C PRO A 533 22.32 -15.50 5.80
N ARG A 534 23.11 -14.77 5.01
CA ARG A 534 24.47 -15.16 4.61
C ARG A 534 25.46 -13.99 4.73
N PRO A 535 25.88 -13.64 5.97
CA PRO A 535 26.84 -12.55 6.23
C PRO A 535 28.17 -12.70 5.48
N SER A 536 28.54 -13.92 5.10
CA SER A 536 29.83 -14.23 4.46
C SER A 536 29.95 -13.71 3.02
N SER A 537 28.83 -13.52 2.30
CA SER A 537 28.84 -13.14 0.87
C SER A 537 28.98 -11.63 0.65
N ILE A 538 28.44 -10.82 1.56
CA ILE A 538 28.53 -9.35 1.51
C ILE A 538 29.97 -8.87 1.70
N SER A 539 30.74 -9.48 2.59
CA SER A 539 32.17 -9.13 2.74
C SER A 539 32.99 -9.42 1.47
N MET A 540 32.50 -10.28 0.55
CA MET A 540 33.11 -10.54 -0.75
C MET A 540 32.66 -9.51 -1.80
N VAL A 541 31.38 -9.11 -1.78
CA VAL A 541 30.83 -8.05 -2.66
C VAL A 541 31.36 -6.66 -2.29
N LEU A 542 31.42 -6.32 -0.99
CA LEU A 542 32.04 -5.07 -0.50
C LEU A 542 33.56 -5.04 -0.70
N ARG A 543 34.22 -6.21 -0.86
CA ARG A 543 35.63 -6.31 -1.29
C ARG A 543 35.81 -6.11 -2.78
N MET A 544 34.75 -6.25 -3.58
CA MET A 544 34.75 -5.72 -4.93
C MET A 544 34.64 -4.20 -4.77
N LYS A 545 35.78 -3.50 -4.77
CA LYS A 545 35.77 -2.05 -4.94
C LYS A 545 34.85 -1.75 -6.14
N PRO A 546 33.86 -0.86 -6.03
CA PRO A 546 33.17 -0.40 -7.22
C PRO A 546 34.24 0.16 -8.15
N PHE A 547 34.45 -0.51 -9.27
CA PHE A 547 35.31 0.01 -10.31
C PHE A 547 34.49 1.06 -11.05
N TRP A 548 34.48 2.27 -10.50
CA TRP A 548 34.11 3.45 -11.26
C TRP A 548 35.25 3.67 -12.25
N ARG A 549 35.05 3.24 -13.51
CA ARG A 549 35.84 3.80 -14.60
C ARG A 549 35.20 5.13 -14.88
N THR A 550 35.92 6.21 -14.58
CA THR A 550 35.66 7.51 -15.20
C THR A 550 35.83 7.32 -16.70
N ASN A 551 34.72 7.06 -17.38
CA ASN A 551 34.63 7.26 -18.80
C ASN A 551 34.33 8.75 -18.99
N ASN A 552 34.89 9.37 -20.03
CA ASN A 552 34.72 10.79 -20.38
C ASN A 552 33.26 11.22 -20.64
N GLU A 553 32.26 10.37 -20.37
CA GLU A 553 30.84 10.60 -20.65
C GLU A 553 29.97 10.50 -19.38
N SER A 554 30.55 10.15 -18.23
CA SER A 554 29.85 10.14 -16.95
C SER A 554 30.19 11.43 -16.22
N TYR A 555 29.18 12.29 -16.00
CA TYR A 555 29.27 13.60 -15.34
C TYR A 555 29.78 14.79 -16.17
N ASP A 556 29.63 14.79 -17.50
CA ASP A 556 29.94 15.99 -18.31
C ASP A 556 29.17 17.24 -17.85
N TRP A 557 27.96 17.05 -17.31
CA TRP A 557 27.16 18.12 -16.71
C TRP A 557 27.81 18.74 -15.45
N PHE A 558 28.67 18.02 -14.73
CA PHE A 558 29.39 18.56 -13.56
C PHE A 558 30.53 19.52 -13.97
N ASN A 559 31.01 19.41 -15.21
CA ASN A 559 31.97 20.34 -15.79
C ASN A 559 31.29 21.42 -16.65
N ASP A 560 29.96 21.48 -16.64
CA ASP A 560 29.22 22.50 -17.36
C ASP A 560 29.54 23.88 -16.77
N SER A 561 29.99 24.78 -17.64
CA SER A 561 30.27 26.18 -17.32
C SER A 561 29.10 26.89 -16.64
N TRP A 562 27.87 26.42 -16.83
CA TRP A 562 26.68 26.93 -16.18
C TRP A 562 26.64 26.66 -14.66
N LEU A 563 27.16 25.52 -14.18
CA LEU A 563 27.18 25.17 -12.76
C LEU A 563 28.34 25.80 -11.98
N ARG A 564 29.37 26.33 -12.68
CA ARG A 564 30.54 27.00 -12.10
C ARG A 564 30.50 28.53 -12.25
N ALA A 565 29.35 29.09 -12.61
CA ALA A 565 29.25 30.51 -12.99
C ALA A 565 29.43 31.52 -11.84
N ASP A 566 29.47 31.09 -10.57
CA ASP A 566 29.54 31.99 -9.40
C ASP A 566 30.70 31.70 -8.43
N GLU A 567 31.89 31.34 -8.92
CA GLU A 567 33.11 31.28 -8.07
C GLU A 567 34.03 32.51 -8.20
N ASN A 568 33.67 33.54 -8.98
CA ASN A 568 34.54 34.69 -9.24
C ASN A 568 34.02 36.06 -8.74
N GLU A 569 33.02 36.12 -7.86
CA GLU A 569 32.62 37.39 -7.21
C GLU A 569 32.54 37.26 -5.68
N VAL A 570 33.66 37.00 -5.03
CA VAL A 570 33.90 37.45 -3.65
C VAL A 570 35.36 37.87 -3.51
N GLU A 571 35.65 39.13 -3.81
CA GLU A 571 36.90 39.79 -3.42
C GLU A 571 36.73 40.44 -2.03
N GLU A 572 37.80 40.28 -1.24
CA GLU A 572 38.29 41.13 -0.14
C GLU A 572 37.48 41.21 1.17
N ASP A 573 38.00 40.56 2.23
CA ASP A 573 38.51 41.29 3.39
C ASP A 573 39.36 40.42 4.36
N ALA A 574 40.54 40.96 4.69
CA ALA A 574 41.33 40.85 5.93
C ALA A 574 42.29 39.67 6.24
N VAL A 575 43.60 39.92 5.96
CA VAL A 575 44.84 39.82 6.80
C VAL A 575 44.94 38.70 7.87
N ILE A 576 45.98 37.83 7.97
CA ILE A 576 47.36 38.03 8.50
C ILE A 576 48.19 36.72 8.34
N GLU A 577 49.48 36.89 7.93
CA GLU A 577 50.78 36.18 8.21
C GLU A 577 50.78 34.66 8.61
N GLU A 578 51.69 33.77 8.17
CA GLU A 578 53.17 33.78 8.20
C GLU A 578 53.78 32.73 7.23
N GLU A 579 54.92 33.10 6.62
CA GLU A 579 56.14 32.35 6.24
C GLU A 579 56.10 30.85 5.85
N GLU A 580 56.45 30.54 4.58
CA GLU A 580 57.07 29.26 4.19
C GLU A 580 58.51 29.49 3.71
N GLU A 581 59.44 28.77 4.34
CA GLU A 581 60.87 28.70 4.02
C GLU A 581 61.15 27.91 2.73
N ASP A 582 62.13 28.41 1.97
CA ASP A 582 62.83 27.77 0.85
C ASP A 582 63.37 26.36 1.16
N MET A 583 63.39 25.45 0.17
CA MET A 583 64.64 24.93 -0.44
C MET A 583 64.49 23.70 -1.38
N VAL A 584 64.86 23.93 -2.65
CA VAL A 584 65.75 23.15 -3.58
C VAL A 584 65.39 21.69 -3.97
N LEU A 585 65.14 21.42 -5.26
CA LEU A 585 66.13 20.81 -6.18
C LEU A 585 65.64 20.63 -7.64
N GLU A 586 66.59 20.84 -8.54
CA GLU A 586 66.49 21.09 -9.97
C GLU A 586 66.26 19.87 -10.88
N LYS A 587 65.62 20.16 -12.02
CA LYS A 587 65.88 19.73 -13.42
C LYS A 587 66.59 18.39 -13.66
N VAL A 588 65.98 17.54 -14.50
CA VAL A 588 66.61 17.10 -15.76
C VAL A 588 65.55 17.03 -16.86
N GLN A 589 65.90 17.66 -17.97
CA GLN A 589 65.18 17.84 -19.21
C GLN A 589 65.55 16.69 -20.17
N GLU A 590 64.70 16.46 -21.19
CA GLU A 590 65.07 16.17 -22.59
C GLU A 590 64.57 14.89 -23.31
N HIS A 591 63.97 15.20 -24.47
CA HIS A 591 64.13 14.59 -25.80
C HIS A 591 63.02 13.67 -26.40
N VAL A 592 62.37 14.28 -27.39
CA VAL A 592 61.49 13.77 -28.46
C VAL A 592 62.30 12.95 -29.49
N PRO A 593 61.65 12.05 -30.26
CA PRO A 593 61.78 12.18 -31.73
C PRO A 593 60.47 11.98 -32.51
N THR A 594 60.37 12.71 -33.63
CA THR A 594 59.32 12.68 -34.65
C THR A 594 59.81 12.03 -35.96
N ARG A 595 58.91 11.34 -36.69
CA ARG A 595 58.75 11.19 -38.17
C ARG A 595 57.88 9.93 -38.44
N SER A 596 56.98 9.82 -39.41
CA SER A 596 56.95 10.36 -40.79
C SER A 596 55.52 10.30 -41.41
N GLU A 597 55.36 11.03 -42.51
CA GLU A 597 54.17 11.27 -43.34
C GLU A 597 53.65 10.09 -44.20
N ASP A 598 52.46 10.34 -44.77
CA ASP A 598 51.86 9.86 -46.03
C ASP A 598 51.05 8.54 -46.09
N LYS A 599 49.72 8.68 -46.26
CA LYS A 599 49.02 8.36 -47.53
C LYS A 599 47.52 8.74 -47.51
N LYS A 600 47.13 9.49 -48.55
CA LYS A 600 45.77 9.73 -49.04
C LYS A 600 45.06 8.42 -49.44
N GLN A 601 43.75 8.29 -49.21
CA GLN A 601 42.73 8.03 -50.26
C GLN A 601 41.29 7.92 -49.71
N ASN A 602 40.41 8.70 -50.35
CA ASN A 602 38.94 8.69 -50.44
C ASN A 602 38.19 7.39 -50.08
N LEU A 603 36.99 7.51 -49.47
CA LEU A 603 35.72 7.27 -50.17
C LEU A 603 34.52 7.87 -49.41
N ALA A 604 33.57 8.41 -50.18
CA ALA A 604 32.36 9.11 -49.74
C ALA A 604 31.14 8.17 -49.63
N MET A 605 30.13 8.66 -48.91
CA MET A 605 28.67 8.51 -49.08
C MET A 605 28.08 7.29 -49.83
N VAL A 606 27.17 6.58 -49.15
CA VAL A 606 25.89 6.01 -49.65
C VAL A 606 24.96 5.91 -48.42
N VAL A 607 24.06 6.86 -48.15
CA VAL A 607 22.58 6.82 -48.39
C VAL A 607 21.97 5.43 -48.51
N ASP A 608 21.36 4.92 -47.44
CA ASP A 608 19.89 4.74 -47.31
C ASP A 608 19.50 4.64 -45.82
#